data_AF-C0R9D4-F1
#
_entry.id   AF-C0R9D4-F1
#
_cell.length_a   1.000
_cell.length_b   1.000
_cell.length_c   1.000
_cell.angle_alpha   90.00
_cell.angle_beta   90.00
_cell.angle_gamma   90.00
#
_symmetry.space_group_name_H-M   'P 1'
#
loop_
_entity.id
_entity.type
_entity.pdbx_description
1 polymer ?
#
loop_
_entity_poly.entity_id
_entity_poly.type
_entity_poly.pdbx_seq_one_letter_code
_entity_poly.pdbx_strand_id
1 'polypeptide(L)'
;MIVTLDIIVSYLLKIFQGFKAYATENDFECDIINTYNHPYLSKITTSSPNIIAFKFNGTQHLFDHNCKTGAFYDNALEFSLNFQIYIIAIVLNDRDFDANSRMLVLYGLLSEFMHKKTYNYTLSNPHQSEYVTKISFYIYPISNMQTVGRISLGTKYSNHAYSASVACNASIKAIEILKGGYKIATRYN
;
A
#
# COMPACT_ATOMS: atom_id res chain seq x y z
N MET A 1 10.92 -15.21 -12.32
CA MET A 1 10.49 -13.85 -12.72
C MET A 1 11.11 -12.91 -11.71
N ILE A 2 11.93 -11.95 -12.14
CA ILE A 2 12.51 -10.99 -11.21
C ILE A 2 11.38 -10.07 -10.71
N VAL A 3 11.12 -10.10 -9.40
CA VAL A 3 10.17 -9.21 -8.76
C VAL A 3 10.77 -7.81 -8.72
N THR A 4 10.16 -6.88 -9.45
CA THR A 4 10.60 -5.47 -9.48
C THR A 4 9.85 -4.64 -8.45
N LEU A 5 10.42 -3.49 -8.08
CA LEU A 5 9.77 -2.52 -7.21
C LEU A 5 8.42 -2.06 -7.78
N ASP A 6 8.34 -1.85 -9.09
CA ASP A 6 7.10 -1.44 -9.76
C ASP A 6 5.98 -2.47 -9.61
N ILE A 7 6.31 -3.77 -9.71
CA ILE A 7 5.36 -4.85 -9.45
C ILE A 7 4.85 -4.73 -8.01
N ILE A 8 5.75 -4.60 -7.03
CA ILE A 8 5.37 -4.52 -5.62
C ILE A 8 4.52 -3.29 -5.31
N VAL A 9 4.88 -2.11 -5.83
CA VAL A 9 4.08 -0.89 -5.69
C VAL A 9 2.71 -1.06 -6.33
N SER A 10 2.62 -1.72 -7.51
CA SER A 10 1.33 -1.98 -8.16
C SER A 10 0.41 -2.88 -7.33
N TYR A 11 0.96 -3.91 -6.67
CA TYR A 11 0.20 -4.80 -5.80
C TYR A 11 -0.18 -4.13 -4.47
N LEU A 12 0.69 -3.28 -3.93
CA LEU A 12 0.36 -2.43 -2.79
C LEU A 12 -0.83 -1.50 -3.13
N LEU A 13 -0.82 -0.86 -4.30
CA LEU A 13 -1.94 -0.05 -4.77
C LEU A 13 -3.22 -0.89 -4.95
N LYS A 14 -3.12 -2.14 -5.43
CA LYS A 14 -4.28 -3.06 -5.51
C LYS A 14 -4.87 -3.38 -4.13
N ILE A 15 -4.03 -3.56 -3.11
CA ILE A 15 -4.52 -3.75 -1.73
C ILE A 15 -5.40 -2.57 -1.33
N PHE A 16 -4.92 -1.34 -1.55
CA PHE A 16 -5.70 -0.15 -1.21
C PHE A 16 -6.90 0.08 -2.15
N GLN A 17 -6.85 -0.31 -3.41
CA GLN A 17 -8.07 -0.37 -4.24
C GLN A 17 -9.13 -1.30 -3.61
N GLY A 18 -8.73 -2.39 -2.96
CA GLY A 18 -9.60 -3.22 -2.13
C GLY A 18 -10.20 -2.46 -0.94
N PHE A 19 -9.46 -1.52 -0.34
CA PHE A 19 -10.01 -0.61 0.67
C PHE A 19 -11.12 0.28 0.13
N LYS A 20 -11.00 0.81 -1.10
CA LYS A 20 -12.08 1.60 -1.72
C LYS A 20 -13.39 0.80 -1.79
N ALA A 21 -13.33 -0.46 -2.20
CA ALA A 21 -14.50 -1.34 -2.21
C ALA A 21 -15.06 -1.57 -0.81
N TYR A 22 -14.19 -1.88 0.17
CA TYR A 22 -14.59 -2.04 1.57
C TYR A 22 -15.24 -0.78 2.16
N ALA A 23 -14.71 0.41 1.87
CA ALA A 23 -15.30 1.66 2.33
C ALA A 23 -16.70 1.87 1.73
N THR A 24 -16.88 1.59 0.43
CA THR A 24 -18.19 1.65 -0.23
C THR A 24 -19.20 0.65 0.37
N GLU A 25 -18.77 -0.55 0.74
CA GLU A 25 -19.61 -1.53 1.46
C GLU A 25 -20.04 -1.05 2.86
N ASN A 26 -19.31 -0.09 3.44
CA ASN A 26 -19.62 0.55 4.72
C ASN A 26 -20.20 1.97 4.53
N ASP A 27 -20.90 2.19 3.41
CA ASP A 27 -21.59 3.45 3.08
C ASP A 27 -20.67 4.70 3.07
N PHE A 28 -19.38 4.51 2.79
CA PHE A 28 -18.40 5.58 2.75
C PHE A 28 -17.66 5.66 1.41
N GLU A 29 -17.96 6.69 0.63
CA GLU A 29 -17.28 6.91 -0.64
C GLU A 29 -15.94 7.62 -0.45
N CYS A 30 -14.87 7.05 -0.97
CA CYS A 30 -13.56 7.69 -1.05
C CYS A 30 -12.87 7.44 -2.39
N ASP A 31 -12.01 8.38 -2.78
CA ASP A 31 -11.06 8.19 -3.87
C ASP A 31 -9.66 7.91 -3.36
N ILE A 32 -8.94 7.09 -4.13
CA ILE A 32 -7.55 6.73 -3.84
C ILE A 32 -6.67 7.34 -4.91
N ILE A 33 -5.69 8.12 -4.46
CA ILE A 33 -4.71 8.74 -5.33
C ILE A 33 -3.30 8.28 -4.95
N ASN A 34 -2.46 8.06 -5.94
CA ASN A 34 -1.02 7.90 -5.73
C ASN A 34 -0.36 9.25 -6.04
N THR A 35 0.48 9.75 -5.13
CA THR A 35 1.17 11.02 -5.29
C THR A 35 2.65 10.88 -4.98
N TYR A 36 3.48 11.49 -5.82
CA TYR A 36 4.91 11.62 -5.57
C TYR A 36 5.23 12.85 -4.70
N ASN A 37 4.41 13.91 -4.85
CA ASN A 37 4.52 15.14 -4.09
C ASN A 37 3.64 15.10 -2.84
N HIS A 38 3.86 16.04 -1.91
CA HIS A 38 2.89 16.26 -0.84
C HIS A 38 1.52 16.55 -1.49
N PRO A 39 0.43 15.91 -1.06
CA PRO A 39 -0.88 16.05 -1.71
C PRO A 39 -1.40 17.50 -1.78
N TYR A 40 -0.83 18.42 -1.00
CA TYR A 40 -1.23 19.82 -0.94
C TYR A 40 -0.54 20.69 -2.00
N LEU A 41 0.42 20.13 -2.75
CA LEU A 41 1.22 20.84 -3.74
C LEU A 41 0.66 20.73 -5.17
N SER A 42 -0.46 20.04 -5.37
CA SER A 42 -1.06 19.81 -6.69
C SER A 42 -2.57 20.02 -6.68
N LYS A 43 -3.14 20.49 -7.78
CA LYS A 43 -4.58 20.49 -7.99
C LYS A 43 -5.06 19.04 -8.05
N ILE A 44 -5.94 18.65 -7.13
CA ILE A 44 -6.47 17.29 -7.06
C ILE A 44 -7.84 17.25 -7.75
N THR A 45 -7.97 16.36 -8.73
CA THR A 45 -9.25 16.08 -9.40
C THR A 45 -9.76 14.72 -8.94
N THR A 46 -10.73 14.72 -8.02
CA THR A 46 -11.42 13.51 -7.53
C THR A 46 -12.92 13.62 -7.74
N SER A 47 -13.60 12.48 -7.74
CA SER A 47 -15.06 12.36 -7.79
C SER A 47 -15.69 12.30 -6.40
N SER A 48 -14.91 11.89 -5.39
CA SER A 48 -15.31 11.94 -3.98
C SER A 48 -14.66 13.12 -3.24
N PRO A 49 -15.37 13.72 -2.26
CA PRO A 49 -14.79 14.70 -1.34
C PRO A 49 -13.86 14.06 -0.28
N ASN A 50 -13.91 12.74 -0.11
CA ASN A 50 -13.05 12.02 0.80
C ASN A 50 -11.94 11.31 0.01
N ILE A 51 -10.70 11.49 0.42
CA ILE A 51 -9.53 11.10 -0.36
C ILE A 51 -8.53 10.41 0.56
N ILE A 52 -8.02 9.28 0.09
CA ILE A 52 -6.79 8.68 0.60
C ILE A 52 -5.69 8.93 -0.42
N ALA A 53 -4.65 9.66 -0.02
CA ALA A 53 -3.46 9.86 -0.84
C ALA A 53 -2.30 9.01 -0.33
N PHE A 54 -1.76 8.17 -1.21
CA PHE A 54 -0.57 7.37 -0.95
C PHE A 54 0.66 8.09 -1.47
N LYS A 55 1.66 8.27 -0.60
CA LYS A 55 2.97 8.80 -0.99
C LYS A 55 4.05 7.80 -0.64
N PHE A 56 4.73 7.29 -1.65
CA PHE A 56 5.90 6.45 -1.46
C PHE A 56 7.07 7.27 -0.88
N ASN A 57 7.74 6.75 0.15
CA ASN A 57 8.84 7.43 0.83
C ASN A 57 10.20 6.73 0.65
N GLY A 58 10.22 5.41 0.38
CA GLY A 58 11.48 4.70 0.13
C GLY A 58 11.42 3.21 0.45
N THR A 59 12.54 2.54 0.28
CA THR A 59 12.71 1.11 0.62
C THR A 59 13.75 0.94 1.72
N GLN A 60 13.68 -0.19 2.42
CA GLN A 60 14.71 -0.66 3.35
C GLN A 60 15.07 -2.10 2.98
N HIS A 61 16.35 -2.45 3.08
CA HIS A 61 16.88 -3.79 2.84
C HIS A 61 16.68 -4.36 1.42
N LEU A 62 16.15 -3.56 0.47
CA LEU A 62 15.94 -3.99 -0.92
C LEU A 62 17.25 -4.42 -1.61
N PHE A 63 18.38 -3.81 -1.23
CA PHE A 63 19.71 -4.11 -1.77
C PHE A 63 20.65 -4.75 -0.74
N ASP A 64 20.15 -5.14 0.44
CA ASP A 64 20.94 -5.77 1.50
C ASP A 64 21.17 -7.24 1.15
N HIS A 65 21.78 -7.47 -0.01
CA HIS A 65 22.22 -8.78 -0.45
C HIS A 65 23.63 -9.00 0.09
N ASN A 66 23.79 -9.00 1.42
CA ASN A 66 24.89 -9.72 2.08
C ASN A 66 24.59 -11.23 2.02
N CYS A 67 24.28 -11.73 0.83
CA CYS A 67 24.27 -13.14 0.54
C CYS A 67 25.74 -13.56 0.53
N LYS A 68 26.22 -14.06 1.67
CA LYS A 68 27.51 -14.74 1.77
C LYS A 68 27.61 -15.73 0.60
N THR A 69 28.63 -15.53 -0.24
CA THR A 69 29.04 -16.48 -1.26
C THR A 69 29.16 -17.87 -0.64
N GLY A 70 28.23 -18.77 -0.96
CA GLY A 70 28.22 -20.15 -0.46
C GLY A 70 26.86 -20.76 -0.14
N ALA A 71 25.78 -19.98 0.01
CA ALA A 71 24.43 -20.53 0.14
C ALA A 71 23.79 -20.70 -1.25
N PHE A 72 23.51 -21.93 -1.64
CA PHE A 72 22.70 -22.29 -2.81
C PHE A 72 21.28 -21.69 -2.67
N TYR A 73 21.10 -20.44 -3.11
CA TYR A 73 19.84 -19.68 -3.22
C TYR A 73 18.85 -19.78 -2.05
N ASP A 74 18.92 -18.83 -1.11
CA ASP A 74 17.70 -18.42 -0.40
C ASP A 74 16.74 -17.83 -1.43
N ASN A 75 15.77 -18.63 -1.92
CA ASN A 75 14.77 -18.22 -2.93
C ASN A 75 13.78 -17.15 -2.41
N ALA A 76 14.10 -16.47 -1.31
CA ALA A 76 13.27 -15.50 -0.63
C ALA A 76 13.95 -14.13 -0.64
N LEU A 77 13.28 -13.15 -1.24
CA LEU A 77 13.63 -11.74 -1.16
C LEU A 77 12.76 -11.09 -0.07
N GLU A 78 13.39 -10.56 0.97
CA GLU A 78 12.72 -9.86 2.07
C GLU A 78 13.19 -8.41 2.13
N PHE A 79 12.24 -7.48 2.15
CA PHE A 79 12.52 -6.04 2.22
C PHE A 79 11.28 -5.28 2.70
N SER A 80 11.43 -3.99 2.98
CA SER A 80 10.32 -3.15 3.40
C SER A 80 10.11 -1.94 2.51
N LEU A 81 8.85 -1.53 2.36
CA LEU A 81 8.46 -0.26 1.75
C LEU A 81 7.93 0.71 2.80
N ASN A 82 8.50 1.90 2.83
CA ASN A 82 8.01 3.01 3.64
C ASN A 82 7.13 3.91 2.79
N PHE A 83 5.96 4.27 3.32
CA PHE A 83 5.03 5.17 2.65
C PHE A 83 4.23 5.97 3.67
N GLN A 84 3.72 7.12 3.23
CA GLN A 84 2.78 7.94 3.99
C GLN A 84 1.38 7.78 3.41
N ILE A 85 0.40 7.61 4.28
CA ILE A 85 -1.01 7.74 3.92
C ILE A 85 -1.50 9.10 4.41
N TYR A 86 -2.13 9.87 3.54
CA TYR A 86 -2.86 11.08 3.91
C TYR A 86 -4.36 10.80 3.79
N ILE A 87 -5.07 11.03 4.89
CA ILE A 87 -6.52 10.99 4.96
C ILE A 87 -6.99 12.43 4.82
N ILE A 88 -7.81 12.71 3.81
CA ILE A 88 -8.24 14.07 3.46
C ILE A 88 -9.75 14.07 3.29
N ALA A 89 -10.42 15.03 3.93
CA ALA A 89 -11.85 15.27 3.74
C ALA A 89 -12.07 16.73 3.34
N ILE A 90 -12.57 16.94 2.12
CA ILE A 90 -12.85 18.26 1.57
C ILE A 90 -14.07 18.86 2.28
N VAL A 91 -13.97 20.15 2.62
CA VAL A 91 -15.07 20.94 3.17
C VAL A 91 -16.04 21.26 2.03
N LEU A 92 -17.25 20.70 2.07
CA LEU A 92 -18.24 20.84 1.00
C LEU A 92 -19.07 22.12 1.11
N ASN A 93 -19.37 22.54 2.35
CA ASN A 93 -20.22 23.69 2.68
C ASN A 93 -19.60 24.44 3.87
N ASP A 94 -20.17 25.56 4.33
CA ASP A 94 -19.69 26.36 5.50
C ASP A 94 -19.67 25.59 6.85
N ARG A 95 -20.05 24.31 6.86
CA ARG A 95 -20.08 23.44 8.06
C ARG A 95 -18.80 22.62 8.15
N ASP A 96 -17.77 23.24 8.74
CA ASP A 96 -16.43 22.66 8.95
C ASP A 96 -16.41 21.36 9.79
N PHE A 97 -17.34 21.19 10.74
CA PHE A 97 -17.34 20.07 11.69
C PHE A 97 -17.61 18.70 11.04
N ASP A 98 -18.36 18.71 9.94
CA ASP A 98 -18.73 17.50 9.20
C ASP A 98 -17.53 16.91 8.44
N ALA A 99 -16.67 17.76 7.87
CA ALA A 99 -15.46 17.32 7.19
C ALA A 99 -14.44 16.67 8.15
N ASN A 100 -14.21 17.26 9.32
CA ASN A 100 -13.33 16.65 10.33
C ASN A 100 -13.86 15.29 10.81
N SER A 101 -15.17 15.20 11.06
CA SER A 101 -15.82 13.94 11.46
C SER A 101 -15.67 12.86 10.37
N ARG A 102 -15.90 13.19 9.10
CA ARG A 102 -15.67 12.28 7.97
C ARG A 102 -14.22 11.81 7.87
N MET A 103 -13.26 12.70 8.07
CA MET A 103 -11.84 12.32 8.08
C MET A 103 -11.54 11.28 9.16
N LEU A 104 -12.10 11.43 10.36
CA LEU A 104 -11.93 10.46 11.45
C LEU A 104 -12.61 9.12 11.16
N VAL A 105 -13.82 9.13 10.57
CA VAL A 105 -14.50 7.90 10.11
C VAL A 105 -13.66 7.17 9.07
N LEU A 106 -13.14 7.89 8.08
CA LEU A 106 -12.29 7.33 7.03
C LEU A 106 -11.00 6.71 7.60
N TYR A 107 -10.39 7.37 8.60
CA TYR A 107 -9.25 6.81 9.33
C TYR A 107 -9.63 5.52 10.09
N GLY A 108 -10.79 5.49 10.76
CA GLY A 108 -11.28 4.30 11.45
C GLY A 108 -11.44 3.09 10.51
N LEU A 109 -12.12 3.29 9.38
CA LEU A 109 -12.28 2.27 8.34
C LEU A 109 -10.94 1.78 7.80
N LEU A 110 -10.01 2.71 7.54
CA LEU A 110 -8.68 2.36 7.04
C LEU A 110 -7.89 1.55 8.08
N SER A 111 -7.96 1.92 9.36
CA SER A 111 -7.31 1.19 10.45
C SER A 111 -7.86 -0.23 10.54
N GLU A 112 -9.18 -0.40 10.51
CA GLU A 112 -9.82 -1.71 10.52
C GLU A 112 -9.42 -2.56 9.30
N PHE A 113 -9.40 -1.96 8.11
CA PHE A 113 -8.96 -2.63 6.89
C PHE A 113 -7.51 -3.13 6.99
N MET A 114 -6.60 -2.30 7.51
CA MET A 114 -5.18 -2.63 7.68
C MET A 114 -4.91 -3.62 8.82
N HIS A 115 -5.84 -3.78 9.78
CA HIS A 115 -5.70 -4.82 10.83
C HIS A 115 -5.71 -6.25 10.26
N LYS A 116 -6.11 -6.45 8.99
CA LYS A 116 -5.93 -7.73 8.29
C LYS A 116 -4.45 -8.01 8.07
N LYS A 117 -3.95 -9.02 8.80
CA LYS A 117 -2.52 -9.23 9.04
C LYS A 117 -1.68 -9.45 7.78
N THR A 118 -2.18 -10.07 6.71
CA THR A 118 -1.31 -10.40 5.56
C THR A 118 -2.08 -10.46 4.25
N TYR A 119 -1.55 -9.82 3.22
CA TYR A 119 -2.08 -9.87 1.85
C TYR A 119 -1.16 -10.74 1.00
N ASN A 120 -1.71 -11.79 0.39
CA ASN A 120 -0.94 -12.80 -0.33
C ASN A 120 -1.34 -12.84 -1.81
N TYR A 121 -0.34 -12.88 -2.67
CA TYR A 121 -0.50 -12.97 -4.12
C TYR A 121 0.37 -14.09 -4.68
N THR A 122 -0.12 -14.74 -5.74
CA THR A 122 0.65 -15.72 -6.51
C THR A 122 0.74 -15.23 -7.94
N LEU A 123 1.96 -15.06 -8.44
CA LEU A 123 2.25 -14.61 -9.79
C LEU A 123 2.81 -15.78 -10.59
N SER A 124 2.22 -16.02 -11.76
CA SER A 124 2.78 -16.95 -12.74
C SER A 124 3.93 -16.28 -13.48
N ASN A 125 5.01 -17.03 -13.71
CA ASN A 125 6.07 -16.58 -14.60
C ASN A 125 5.79 -17.08 -16.03
N PRO A 126 5.48 -16.20 -17.00
CA PRO A 126 5.24 -16.61 -18.38
C PRO A 126 6.49 -17.19 -19.06
N HIS A 127 7.69 -16.83 -18.59
CA HIS A 127 8.97 -17.29 -19.16
C HIS A 127 9.51 -18.56 -18.50
N GLN A 128 9.05 -18.90 -17.29
CA GLN A 128 9.39 -20.15 -16.61
C GLN A 128 8.11 -20.70 -15.99
N SER A 129 7.31 -21.37 -16.83
CA SER A 129 5.99 -21.89 -16.44
C SER A 129 6.06 -22.87 -15.27
N GLU A 130 7.22 -23.46 -15.02
CA GLU A 130 7.51 -24.37 -13.91
C GLU A 130 7.63 -23.65 -12.56
N TYR A 131 7.78 -22.32 -12.52
CA TYR A 131 7.91 -21.57 -11.27
C TYR A 131 6.70 -20.66 -11.03
N VAL A 132 6.36 -20.45 -9.76
CA VAL A 132 5.49 -19.38 -9.29
C VAL A 132 6.23 -18.50 -8.30
N THR A 133 5.89 -17.22 -8.31
CA THR A 133 6.33 -16.29 -7.29
C THR A 133 5.18 -16.05 -6.31
N LYS A 134 5.39 -16.34 -5.03
CA LYS A 134 4.46 -15.94 -3.97
C LYS A 134 4.95 -14.64 -3.34
N ILE A 135 4.06 -13.67 -3.21
CA ILE A 135 4.36 -12.37 -2.60
C ILE A 135 3.41 -12.17 -1.42
N SER A 136 3.99 -11.90 -0.25
CA SER A 136 3.26 -11.63 0.98
C SER A 136 3.56 -10.21 1.44
N PHE A 137 2.52 -9.44 1.75
CA PHE A 137 2.60 -8.10 2.31
C PHE A 137 2.07 -8.12 3.74
N TYR A 138 2.87 -7.59 4.67
CA TYR A 138 2.46 -7.28 6.03
C TYR A 138 2.49 -5.75 6.19
N ILE A 139 1.33 -5.11 6.25
CA ILE A 139 1.19 -3.65 6.30
C ILE A 139 0.83 -3.21 7.70
N TYR A 140 1.53 -2.22 8.23
CA TYR A 140 1.27 -1.71 9.57
C TYR A 140 1.67 -0.22 9.70
N PRO A 141 0.98 0.53 10.56
CA PRO A 141 1.38 1.89 10.89
C PRO A 141 2.67 1.87 11.71
N ILE A 142 3.58 2.80 11.42
CA ILE A 142 4.83 3.06 12.17
C ILE A 142 4.80 4.41 12.89
N SER A 143 3.74 5.18 12.71
CA SER A 143 3.47 6.40 13.48
C SER A 143 2.04 6.41 13.99
N ASN A 144 1.80 7.21 15.02
CA ASN A 144 0.45 7.64 15.35
C ASN A 144 -0.11 8.55 14.26
N MET A 145 -1.44 8.68 14.22
CA MET A 145 -2.12 9.67 13.37
C MET A 145 -1.63 11.08 13.70
N GLN A 146 -1.13 11.78 12.68
CA GLN A 146 -0.71 13.17 12.75
C GLN A 146 -1.78 14.03 12.11
N THR A 147 -2.57 14.71 12.92
CA THR A 147 -3.59 15.64 12.43
C THR A 147 -2.91 16.94 12.01
N VAL A 148 -3.05 17.30 10.74
CA VAL A 148 -2.56 18.59 10.20
C VAL A 148 -3.61 19.68 10.39
N GLY A 149 -4.88 19.29 10.57
CA GLY A 149 -5.99 20.22 10.74
C GLY A 149 -6.50 20.72 9.38
N ARG A 150 -6.97 21.96 9.34
CA ARG A 150 -7.48 22.58 8.11
C ARG A 150 -6.33 22.97 7.20
N ILE A 151 -6.36 22.48 5.97
CA ILE A 151 -5.39 22.71 4.92
C ILE A 151 -6.04 23.42 3.73
N SER A 152 -5.22 24.13 2.95
CA SER A 152 -5.61 24.64 1.64
C SER A 152 -5.32 23.60 0.58
N LEU A 153 -6.33 23.23 -0.21
CA LEU A 153 -6.23 22.20 -1.24
C LEU A 153 -7.00 22.63 -2.48
N GLY A 154 -6.32 22.78 -3.62
CA GLY A 154 -6.98 23.13 -4.87
C GLY A 154 -7.83 21.98 -5.40
N THR A 155 -9.13 21.98 -5.11
CA THR A 155 -10.08 20.95 -5.57
C THR A 155 -11.23 21.59 -6.35
N LYS A 156 -12.01 20.78 -7.06
CA LYS A 156 -13.20 21.27 -7.77
C LYS A 156 -14.37 21.64 -6.83
N TYR A 157 -14.33 21.23 -5.57
CA TYR A 157 -15.39 21.44 -4.59
C TYR A 157 -15.13 22.66 -3.70
N SER A 158 -13.91 22.76 -3.16
CA SER A 158 -13.50 23.80 -2.22
C SER A 158 -11.99 23.91 -2.18
N ASN A 159 -11.50 25.06 -1.69
CA ASN A 159 -10.09 25.27 -1.41
C ASN A 159 -9.68 24.81 -0.01
N HIS A 160 -10.58 24.21 0.77
CA HIS A 160 -10.35 23.81 2.14
C HIS A 160 -10.64 22.32 2.37
N ALA A 161 -9.77 21.67 3.13
CA ALA A 161 -9.97 20.30 3.56
C ALA A 161 -9.43 20.12 4.98
N TYR A 162 -9.89 19.07 5.67
CA TYR A 162 -9.21 18.55 6.85
C TYR A 162 -8.29 17.43 6.42
N SER A 163 -7.12 17.34 7.06
CA SER A 163 -6.24 16.22 6.81
C SER A 163 -5.53 15.70 8.06
N ALA A 164 -5.35 14.39 8.05
CA ALA A 164 -4.46 13.66 8.92
C ALA A 164 -3.53 12.79 8.07
N SER A 165 -2.42 12.35 8.65
CA SER A 165 -1.50 11.44 7.99
C SER A 165 -0.96 10.39 8.93
N VAL A 166 -0.58 9.25 8.36
CA VAL A 166 0.00 8.11 9.08
C VAL A 166 1.16 7.59 8.25
N ALA A 167 2.32 7.44 8.89
CA ALA A 167 3.45 6.74 8.29
C ALA A 167 3.23 5.25 8.45
N CYS A 168 3.43 4.51 7.36
CA CYS A 168 3.25 3.07 7.30
C CYS A 168 4.49 2.38 6.75
N ASN A 169 4.65 1.11 7.13
CA ASN A 169 5.61 0.19 6.55
C ASN A 169 4.86 -1.02 5.99
N ALA A 170 5.30 -1.49 4.82
CA ALA A 170 4.92 -2.78 4.29
C ALA A 170 6.16 -3.69 4.29
N SER A 171 6.19 -4.69 5.16
CA SER A 171 7.18 -5.76 5.07
C SER A 171 6.75 -6.74 4.00
N ILE A 172 7.66 -7.02 3.07
CA ILE A 172 7.40 -7.83 1.88
C ILE A 172 8.31 -9.04 1.88
N LYS A 173 7.71 -10.19 1.59
CA LYS A 173 8.43 -11.43 1.31
C LYS A 173 8.01 -11.94 -0.06
N ALA A 174 8.96 -12.06 -0.97
CA ALA A 174 8.77 -12.67 -2.28
C ALA A 174 9.54 -13.99 -2.36
N ILE A 175 8.87 -15.10 -2.65
CA ILE A 175 9.45 -16.44 -2.71
C ILE A 175 9.20 -17.04 -4.09
N GLU A 176 10.24 -17.53 -4.75
CA GLU A 176 10.08 -18.37 -5.94
C GLU A 176 9.97 -19.86 -5.58
N ILE A 177 8.96 -20.52 -6.14
CA ILE A 177 8.61 -21.91 -5.84
C ILE A 177 8.44 -22.69 -7.14
N LEU A 178 9.13 -23.83 -7.25
CA LEU A 178 8.93 -24.79 -8.34
C LEU A 178 7.59 -25.52 -8.18
N LYS A 179 6.78 -25.51 -9.23
CA LYS A 179 5.53 -26.26 -9.37
C LYS A 179 5.86 -27.74 -9.45
N GLY A 180 5.47 -28.52 -8.44
CA GLY A 180 5.63 -29.99 -8.44
C GLY A 180 6.67 -30.55 -7.45
N GLY A 181 7.37 -29.70 -6.69
CA GLY A 181 8.34 -30.13 -5.68
C GLY A 181 9.65 -30.68 -6.26
N TYR A 182 10.66 -30.84 -5.39
CA TYR A 182 11.94 -31.43 -5.79
C TYR A 182 11.75 -32.90 -6.16
N LYS A 183 11.93 -33.28 -7.43
CA LYS A 183 12.32 -34.65 -7.76
C LYS A 183 13.74 -34.83 -7.23
N ILE A 184 13.87 -35.30 -6.00
CA ILE A 184 15.15 -35.76 -5.46
C ILE A 184 15.63 -36.83 -6.44
N ALA A 185 16.73 -36.55 -7.14
CA ALA A 185 17.39 -37.55 -7.96
C ALA A 185 17.81 -38.69 -7.02
N THR A 186 17.06 -39.78 -7.04
CA THR A 186 17.50 -41.05 -6.46
C THR A 186 18.83 -41.37 -7.10
N ARG A 187 19.90 -41.39 -6.30
CA ARG A 187 21.22 -41.88 -6.71
C ARG A 187 21.01 -43.25 -7.37
N TYR A 188 21.36 -43.36 -8.65
CA TYR A 188 21.56 -44.66 -9.28
C TYR A 188 22.76 -45.28 -8.56
N ASN A 189 22.51 -46.38 -7.84
CA ASN A 189 23.56 -47.29 -7.36
C ASN A 189 24.09 -48.11 -8.54
#